data_AF-A0A958BKW1-F1
#
_entry.id   AF-A0A958BKW1-F1
#
_cell.length_a   1.000
_cell.length_b   1.000
_cell.length_c   1.000
_cell.angle_alpha   90.00
_cell.angle_beta   90.00
_cell.angle_gamma   90.00
#
_symmetry.space_group_name_H-M   'P 1'
#
loop_
_entity.id
_entity.type
_entity.pdbx_description
1 polymer ?
#
loop_
_entity_poly.entity_id
_entity_poly.type
_entity_poly.pdbx_seq_one_letter_code
_entity_poly.pdbx_strand_id
1 'polypeptide(L)'
;MMPGTDHNQSLQEYLAHRAKAPLPGLSTTIDDGPKQTEKALVHIHNLLGDTKPKEPTPFDLEETHRRVSELWARQRSLEEVNRMDRRRLPWVLFYGGEPNEWFSADRGFRESFGAWLKSQRSASLVSAFLFVLLRDYPKDRPELKGWLQLARELLERHRSIRLRKWREREAEFQLFSEEGPEAFGERWSAAESPGAGFLESAGFSQGLESARFLNIAVQRYLECIQNALSREQINSVRLMLLLKPLEGNEGLRFPEHRVRTLNALLKPFHNSKPADELKSVISDFVLRHIGDPRTRRNAWQGADDARDVMLRWLVSVTLEAFFEIVDQTAMDQHWHARKAFWSAYLNNDAIQDARVILGSRAKKLALYQSQELRGTFGSLRGGGGVQGGHSVLLMRMNSLVIAEWSHSSSCSFWRIDDLHAPAFRLGEYSVDELKQADRSLRFRHAPKDGLRRWERKFAGFVEQETGIQNPNWRSYGYRY
;
A
#
# COMPACT_ATOMS: atom_id res chain seq x y z
N MET A 1 20.20 -10.50 -28.17
CA MET A 1 21.02 -9.49 -27.47
C MET A 1 20.20 -8.22 -27.33
N MET A 2 19.90 -7.82 -26.09
CA MET A 2 19.39 -6.49 -25.69
C MET A 2 20.61 -5.55 -25.45
N PRO A 3 20.46 -4.22 -25.50
CA PRO A 3 19.86 -3.41 -24.42
C PRO A 3 18.83 -2.39 -24.99
N GLY A 4 17.77 -1.94 -24.30
CA GLY A 4 17.59 -1.64 -22.88
C GLY A 4 17.38 -0.12 -22.73
N THR A 5 16.20 0.40 -23.06
CA THR A 5 15.88 1.84 -22.97
C THR A 5 14.85 2.13 -21.88
N ASP A 6 15.19 3.13 -21.07
CA ASP A 6 14.62 3.57 -19.81
C ASP A 6 13.14 3.98 -19.85
N HIS A 7 12.37 3.48 -18.88
CA HIS A 7 10.97 3.82 -18.62
C HIS A 7 10.78 5.08 -17.75
N ASN A 8 11.85 5.80 -17.40
CA ASN A 8 11.79 6.95 -16.49
C ASN A 8 11.73 8.33 -17.18
N GLN A 9 11.96 8.40 -18.49
CA GLN A 9 12.11 9.67 -19.20
C GLN A 9 10.76 10.34 -19.53
N SER A 10 9.68 9.57 -19.71
CA SER A 10 8.39 10.11 -20.17
C SER A 10 7.53 10.74 -19.05
N LEU A 11 7.87 10.56 -17.77
CA LEU A 11 7.11 11.13 -16.65
C LEU A 11 7.60 12.55 -16.29
N GLN A 12 8.89 12.84 -16.50
CA GLN A 12 9.44 14.18 -16.32
C GLN A 12 9.01 15.14 -17.45
N GLU A 13 8.90 14.65 -18.69
CA GLU A 13 8.38 15.44 -19.82
C GLU A 13 6.90 15.82 -19.64
N TYR A 14 6.12 14.97 -18.98
CA TYR A 14 4.71 15.24 -18.66
C TYR A 14 4.54 16.31 -17.56
N LEU A 15 5.44 16.35 -16.57
CA LEU A 15 5.41 17.36 -15.49
C LEU A 15 5.97 18.71 -15.93
N ALA A 16 6.87 18.75 -16.91
CA ALA A 16 7.44 19.99 -17.45
C ALA A 16 6.42 20.84 -18.25
N HIS A 17 5.36 20.24 -18.79
CA HIS A 17 4.43 20.93 -19.67
C HIS A 17 3.32 21.73 -18.96
N ARG A 18 3.24 21.69 -17.62
CA ARG A 18 2.12 22.31 -16.85
C ARG A 18 2.51 23.40 -15.85
N ALA A 19 3.76 23.84 -15.79
CA ALA A 19 4.18 24.98 -14.96
C ALA A 19 4.56 26.19 -15.82
N LYS A 20 3.62 27.14 -16.00
CA LYS A 20 3.94 28.47 -16.55
C LYS A 20 4.45 29.38 -15.42
N ALA A 21 5.75 29.65 -15.44
CA ALA A 21 6.50 30.84 -15.00
C ALA A 21 7.76 30.46 -14.17
N PRO A 22 8.96 30.96 -14.52
CA PRO A 22 10.20 30.72 -13.78
C PRO A 22 10.34 31.71 -12.61
N LEU A 23 10.71 31.21 -11.43
CA LEU A 23 11.19 32.04 -10.32
C LEU A 23 12.68 32.38 -10.53
N PRO A 24 13.15 33.58 -10.13
CA PRO A 24 14.53 34.03 -10.38
C PRO A 24 15.54 33.35 -9.45
N GLY A 25 16.78 33.25 -9.93
CA GLY A 25 17.85 32.43 -9.39
C GLY A 25 18.22 32.66 -7.93
N LEU A 26 18.50 31.55 -7.25
CA LEU A 26 19.48 31.47 -6.17
C LEU A 26 20.57 30.50 -6.62
N SER A 27 21.71 31.08 -7.01
CA SER A 27 22.95 30.35 -7.26
C SER A 27 23.34 29.57 -6.00
N THR A 28 23.38 28.24 -6.08
CA THR A 28 23.96 27.39 -5.03
C THR A 28 25.37 26.97 -5.44
N THR A 29 26.27 27.94 -5.46
CA THR A 29 27.68 27.66 -5.20
C THR A 29 27.91 27.87 -3.71
N ILE A 30 27.75 26.81 -2.92
CA ILE A 30 28.33 26.74 -1.59
C ILE A 30 29.79 26.32 -1.80
N ASP A 31 30.64 27.32 -1.97
CA ASP A 31 32.08 27.17 -2.01
C ASP A 31 32.63 27.28 -0.58
N ASP A 32 33.37 26.25 -0.16
CA ASP A 32 34.26 26.17 1.00
C ASP A 32 33.85 26.85 2.33
N GLY A 33 32.92 26.23 3.06
CA GLY A 33 32.85 26.41 4.52
C GLY A 33 34.07 25.76 5.20
N PRO A 34 34.69 26.38 6.23
CA PRO A 34 35.82 25.77 6.92
C PRO A 34 35.45 24.38 7.44
N LYS A 35 36.29 23.35 7.18
CA LYS A 35 36.13 21.99 7.75
C LYS A 35 35.93 21.98 9.28
N GLN A 36 36.31 23.07 9.96
CA GLN A 36 36.05 23.29 11.37
C GLN A 36 34.58 23.60 11.70
N THR A 37 33.86 24.30 10.83
CA THR A 37 32.43 24.63 10.99
C THR A 37 31.56 23.38 10.83
N GLU A 38 31.89 22.51 9.86
CA GLU A 38 31.24 21.22 9.69
C GLU A 38 31.51 20.28 10.88
N LYS A 39 32.78 20.20 11.34
CA LYS A 39 33.13 19.47 12.57
C LYS A 39 32.46 20.04 13.82
N ALA A 40 32.31 21.36 13.92
CA ALA A 40 31.61 22.01 15.03
C ALA A 40 30.10 21.74 14.98
N LEU A 41 29.48 21.74 13.80
CA LEU A 41 28.08 21.36 13.60
C LEU A 41 27.84 19.89 13.95
N VAL A 42 28.71 18.98 13.48
CA VAL A 42 28.69 17.57 13.90
C VAL A 42 28.92 17.44 15.41
N HIS A 43 29.83 18.22 16.00
CA HIS A 43 30.08 18.21 17.45
C HIS A 43 28.86 18.70 18.24
N ILE A 44 28.19 19.76 17.79
CA ILE A 44 26.95 20.28 18.37
C ILE A 44 25.82 19.27 18.21
N HIS A 45 25.68 18.66 17.03
CA HIS A 45 24.70 17.59 16.77
C HIS A 45 24.92 16.38 17.70
N ASN A 46 26.19 15.97 17.87
CA ASN A 46 26.61 14.92 18.79
C ASN A 46 26.36 15.31 20.27
N LEU A 47 26.58 16.57 20.65
CA LEU A 47 26.29 17.10 21.99
C LEU A 47 24.79 17.12 22.28
N LEU A 48 23.97 17.40 21.26
CA LEU A 48 22.51 17.53 21.36
C LEU A 48 21.75 16.20 21.32
N GLY A 49 22.43 15.05 21.14
CA GLY A 49 21.85 13.73 21.42
C GLY A 49 21.25 12.95 20.24
N ASP A 50 21.24 13.50 19.03
CA ASP A 50 20.76 12.80 17.83
C ASP A 50 21.88 12.05 17.12
N THR A 51 22.58 11.18 17.86
CA THR A 51 23.56 10.29 17.24
C THR A 51 23.20 8.85 17.54
N LYS A 52 23.03 8.07 16.47
CA LYS A 52 22.95 6.61 16.52
C LYS A 52 24.03 6.07 17.47
N PRO A 53 23.64 5.38 18.55
CA PRO A 53 24.61 4.67 19.38
C PRO A 53 25.42 3.70 18.51
N LYS A 54 26.75 3.67 18.69
CA LYS A 54 27.61 2.79 17.89
C LYS A 54 27.34 1.33 18.25
N GLU A 55 26.70 0.63 17.34
CA GLU A 55 26.41 -0.80 17.45
C GLU A 55 27.71 -1.62 17.38
N PRO A 56 27.92 -2.60 18.27
CA PRO A 56 29.04 -3.53 18.18
C PRO A 56 28.93 -4.45 16.96
N THR A 57 30.05 -5.06 16.55
CA THR A 57 30.03 -6.05 15.46
C THR A 57 29.29 -7.33 15.89
N PRO A 58 28.75 -8.14 14.95
CA PRO A 58 28.11 -9.40 15.30
C PRO A 58 29.00 -10.33 16.15
N PHE A 59 30.29 -10.43 15.79
CA PHE A 59 31.29 -11.20 16.55
C PHE A 59 31.46 -10.66 17.99
N ASP A 60 31.52 -9.34 18.14
CA ASP A 60 31.59 -8.70 19.45
C ASP A 60 30.35 -8.96 20.30
N LEU A 61 29.16 -8.97 19.69
CA LEU A 61 27.90 -9.26 20.39
C LEU A 61 27.84 -10.71 20.86
N GLU A 62 28.22 -11.66 20.00
CA GLU A 62 28.24 -13.08 20.33
C GLU A 62 29.20 -13.37 21.49
N GLU A 63 30.42 -12.83 21.42
CA GLU A 63 31.43 -13.04 22.47
C GLU A 63 31.05 -12.33 23.78
N THR A 64 30.49 -11.11 23.71
CA THR A 64 29.95 -10.45 24.90
C THR A 64 28.79 -11.26 25.50
N HIS A 65 27.85 -11.73 24.68
CA HIS A 65 26.72 -12.55 25.14
C HIS A 65 27.24 -13.80 25.85
N ARG A 66 28.11 -14.59 25.21
CA ARG A 66 28.70 -15.81 25.80
C ARG A 66 29.35 -15.56 27.16
N ARG A 67 30.25 -14.56 27.25
CA ARG A 67 30.96 -14.23 28.50
C ARG A 67 30.02 -13.78 29.60
N VAL A 68 29.04 -12.92 29.27
CA VAL A 68 28.08 -12.43 30.25
C VAL A 68 27.15 -13.57 30.69
N SER A 69 26.75 -14.48 29.80
CA SER A 69 25.93 -15.65 30.16
C SER A 69 26.67 -16.57 31.13
N GLU A 70 27.96 -16.86 30.87
CA GLU A 70 28.79 -17.68 31.76
C GLU A 70 28.96 -17.05 33.15
N LEU A 71 29.23 -15.73 33.21
CA LEU A 71 29.34 -15.01 34.48
C LEU A 71 28.00 -14.96 35.22
N TRP A 72 26.92 -14.65 34.51
CA TRP A 72 25.58 -14.54 35.08
C TRP A 72 25.10 -15.87 35.66
N ALA A 73 25.34 -16.98 34.95
CA ALA A 73 25.00 -18.32 35.41
C ALA A 73 25.70 -18.70 36.73
N ARG A 74 26.92 -18.21 36.95
CA ARG A 74 27.73 -18.52 38.15
C ARG A 74 27.41 -17.63 39.34
N GLN A 75 27.24 -16.33 39.11
CA GLN A 75 27.27 -15.32 40.18
C GLN A 75 25.98 -14.51 40.34
N ARG A 76 25.09 -14.49 39.33
CA ARG A 76 23.90 -13.63 39.31
C ARG A 76 24.20 -12.16 39.61
N SER A 77 25.37 -11.68 39.15
CA SER A 77 25.85 -10.32 39.34
C SER A 77 26.58 -9.80 38.08
N LEU A 78 26.53 -8.49 37.87
CA LEU A 78 27.27 -7.80 36.79
C LEU A 78 28.58 -7.14 37.27
N GLU A 79 28.95 -7.32 38.55
CA GLU A 79 30.11 -6.68 39.18
C GLU A 79 31.47 -7.08 38.60
N GLU A 80 31.60 -8.30 38.09
CA GLU A 80 32.85 -8.79 37.47
C GLU A 80 32.88 -8.62 35.94
N VAL A 81 31.78 -8.15 35.32
CA VAL A 81 31.75 -7.90 33.88
C VAL A 81 32.76 -6.80 33.53
N ASN A 82 33.69 -7.10 32.63
CA ASN A 82 34.73 -6.15 32.26
C ASN A 82 34.15 -4.88 31.60
N ARG A 83 34.97 -3.82 31.54
CA ARG A 83 34.55 -2.51 31.04
C ARG A 83 34.05 -2.53 29.59
N MET A 84 34.61 -3.39 28.74
CA MET A 84 34.23 -3.48 27.33
C MET A 84 32.86 -4.12 27.17
N ASP A 85 32.64 -5.27 27.79
CA ASP A 85 31.37 -6.01 27.77
C ASP A 85 30.26 -5.19 28.44
N ARG A 86 30.56 -4.47 29.53
CA ARG A 86 29.62 -3.52 30.15
C ARG A 86 29.08 -2.48 29.18
N ARG A 87 29.92 -1.93 28.30
CA ARG A 87 29.47 -0.96 27.29
C ARG A 87 28.56 -1.57 26.23
N ARG A 88 28.62 -2.89 26.07
CA ARG A 88 27.87 -3.66 25.09
C ARG A 88 26.61 -4.31 25.67
N LEU A 89 26.45 -4.32 27.00
CA LEU A 89 25.29 -4.90 27.69
C LEU A 89 23.92 -4.49 27.11
N PRO A 90 23.66 -3.19 26.78
CA PRO A 90 22.38 -2.83 26.17
C PRO A 90 22.05 -3.63 24.89
N TRP A 91 23.07 -3.96 24.10
CA TRP A 91 22.91 -4.60 22.80
C TRP A 91 22.68 -6.10 22.87
N VAL A 92 22.96 -6.73 24.02
CA VAL A 92 22.75 -8.16 24.23
C VAL A 92 21.46 -8.47 25.02
N LEU A 93 20.67 -7.46 25.38
CA LEU A 93 19.44 -7.64 26.17
C LEU A 93 18.44 -8.59 25.49
N PHE A 94 18.27 -8.46 24.18
CA PHE A 94 17.32 -9.22 23.34
C PHE A 94 18.06 -10.06 22.29
N TYR A 95 19.25 -10.57 22.64
CA TYR A 95 20.14 -11.25 21.70
C TYR A 95 20.35 -12.71 22.11
N GLY A 96 20.49 -13.59 21.11
CA GLY A 96 20.84 -15.00 21.28
C GLY A 96 19.66 -15.88 21.65
N GLY A 97 19.57 -17.08 21.08
CA GLY A 97 18.57 -18.09 21.48
C GLY A 97 17.11 -17.66 21.32
N GLU A 98 16.23 -18.38 22.00
CA GLU A 98 14.79 -18.10 22.04
C GLU A 98 14.48 -16.95 23.02
N PRO A 99 13.37 -16.20 22.87
CA PRO A 99 13.14 -15.03 23.70
C PRO A 99 13.02 -15.27 25.21
N ASN A 100 12.78 -16.51 25.65
CA ASN A 100 12.79 -16.88 27.07
C ASN A 100 14.21 -17.00 27.64
N GLU A 101 15.22 -17.11 26.78
CA GLU A 101 16.63 -17.25 27.13
C GLU A 101 17.36 -15.90 27.14
N TRP A 102 16.72 -14.85 26.61
CA TRP A 102 17.25 -13.49 26.61
C TRP A 102 17.48 -12.97 28.03
N PHE A 103 18.54 -12.16 28.20
CA PHE A 103 18.75 -11.43 29.45
C PHE A 103 17.57 -10.54 29.84
N SER A 104 16.79 -10.07 28.86
CA SER A 104 15.57 -9.31 29.11
C SER A 104 14.48 -10.08 29.86
N ALA A 105 14.49 -11.42 29.79
CA ALA A 105 13.52 -12.27 30.47
C ALA A 105 13.85 -12.47 31.96
N ASP A 106 15.11 -12.25 32.37
CA ASP A 106 15.56 -12.44 33.75
C ASP A 106 15.34 -11.17 34.60
N ARG A 107 14.43 -11.27 35.58
CA ARG A 107 14.15 -10.18 36.53
C ARG A 107 15.38 -9.77 37.34
N GLY A 108 16.18 -10.73 37.82
CA GLY A 108 17.39 -10.44 38.58
C GLY A 108 18.43 -9.72 37.71
N PHE A 109 18.52 -10.09 36.43
CA PHE A 109 19.38 -9.40 35.48
C PHE A 109 18.95 -7.95 35.31
N ARG A 110 17.64 -7.70 35.11
CA ARG A 110 17.09 -6.34 35.02
C ARG A 110 17.43 -5.50 36.25
N GLU A 111 17.29 -6.06 37.45
CA GLU A 111 17.59 -5.36 38.71
C GLU A 111 19.09 -5.02 38.80
N SER A 112 19.99 -5.96 38.51
CA SER A 112 21.44 -5.74 38.52
C SER A 112 21.87 -4.72 37.44
N PHE A 113 21.35 -4.87 36.22
CA PHE A 113 21.62 -3.97 35.10
C PHE A 113 21.09 -2.56 35.37
N GLY A 114 19.89 -2.43 35.92
CA GLY A 114 19.28 -1.16 36.27
C GLY A 114 20.05 -0.44 37.39
N ALA A 115 20.44 -1.17 38.44
CA ALA A 115 21.29 -0.62 39.50
C ALA A 115 22.64 -0.14 38.94
N TRP A 116 23.26 -0.95 38.08
CA TRP A 116 24.49 -0.57 37.40
C TRP A 116 24.29 0.69 36.55
N LEU A 117 23.31 0.76 35.64
CA LEU A 117 23.07 1.94 34.81
C LEU A 117 22.81 3.19 35.64
N LYS A 118 22.02 3.10 36.72
CA LYS A 118 21.73 4.21 37.65
C LYS A 118 22.98 4.73 38.37
N SER A 119 23.99 3.88 38.57
CA SER A 119 25.28 4.28 39.15
C SER A 119 26.19 5.00 38.15
N GLN A 120 25.98 4.80 36.85
CA GLN A 120 26.79 5.41 35.81
C GLN A 120 26.36 6.85 35.56
N ARG A 121 27.29 7.72 35.15
CA ARG A 121 26.98 9.07 34.64
C ARG A 121 26.92 9.13 33.10
N SER A 122 27.08 7.99 32.44
CA SER A 122 27.24 7.91 30.99
C SER A 122 25.91 8.03 30.25
N ALA A 123 25.65 9.21 29.70
CA ALA A 123 24.49 9.45 28.84
C ALA A 123 24.46 8.54 27.61
N SER A 124 25.62 8.18 27.05
CA SER A 124 25.70 7.29 25.88
C SER A 124 25.20 5.87 26.15
N LEU A 125 25.44 5.34 27.36
CA LEU A 125 24.96 4.00 27.73
C LEU A 125 23.45 3.98 27.91
N VAL A 126 22.89 5.02 28.54
CA VAL A 126 21.44 5.19 28.63
C VAL A 126 20.84 5.35 27.23
N SER A 127 21.40 6.20 26.37
CA SER A 127 20.93 6.32 24.98
C SER A 127 20.97 5.00 24.22
N ALA A 128 22.02 4.18 24.39
CA ALA A 128 22.10 2.86 23.77
C ALA A 128 20.99 1.92 24.28
N PHE A 129 20.71 1.93 25.59
CA PHE A 129 19.62 1.17 26.19
C PHE A 129 18.25 1.59 25.65
N LEU A 130 17.95 2.89 25.61
CA LEU A 130 16.69 3.42 25.08
C LEU A 130 16.52 3.06 23.60
N PHE A 131 17.59 3.16 22.82
CA PHE A 131 17.61 2.78 21.41
C PHE A 131 17.29 1.29 21.22
N VAL A 132 17.97 0.40 21.93
CA VAL A 132 17.75 -1.06 21.85
C VAL A 132 16.32 -1.41 22.29
N LEU A 133 15.82 -0.76 23.35
CA LEU A 133 14.46 -1.01 23.83
C LEU A 133 13.39 -0.69 22.78
N LEU A 134 13.53 0.42 22.03
CA LEU A 134 12.61 0.74 20.93
C LEU A 134 12.83 -0.12 19.69
N ARG A 135 14.09 -0.45 19.38
CA ARG A 135 14.46 -1.31 18.25
C ARG A 135 13.81 -2.68 18.36
N ASP A 136 13.88 -3.31 19.53
CA ASP A 136 13.49 -4.72 19.71
C ASP A 136 12.08 -4.87 20.31
N TYR A 137 11.66 -3.93 21.17
CA TYR A 137 10.32 -3.76 21.76
C TYR A 137 9.46 -5.04 21.84
N PRO A 138 9.77 -5.98 22.77
CA PRO A 138 9.07 -7.26 22.85
C PRO A 138 7.69 -7.14 23.51
N LYS A 139 6.72 -6.58 22.78
CA LYS A 139 5.38 -6.23 23.29
C LYS A 139 4.62 -7.39 23.93
N ASP A 140 4.79 -8.60 23.42
CA ASP A 140 4.08 -9.79 23.91
C ASP A 140 4.69 -10.37 25.19
N ARG A 141 5.71 -9.71 25.77
CA ARG A 141 6.45 -10.19 26.94
C ARG A 141 6.09 -9.42 28.20
N PRO A 142 5.67 -10.09 29.29
CA PRO A 142 5.29 -9.40 30.53
C PRO A 142 6.45 -8.63 31.18
N GLU A 143 7.70 -9.02 30.90
CA GLU A 143 8.89 -8.39 31.46
C GLU A 143 9.13 -6.98 30.91
N LEU A 144 8.59 -6.66 29.73
CA LEU A 144 8.73 -5.37 29.04
C LEU A 144 8.36 -4.21 29.96
N LYS A 145 7.27 -4.34 30.73
CA LYS A 145 6.79 -3.32 31.67
C LYS A 145 7.90 -2.80 32.60
N GLY A 146 8.72 -3.70 33.14
CA GLY A 146 9.80 -3.29 34.04
C GLY A 146 10.98 -2.64 33.31
N TRP A 147 11.23 -3.00 32.04
CA TRP A 147 12.24 -2.33 31.21
C TRP A 147 11.80 -0.91 30.82
N LEU A 148 10.52 -0.74 30.50
CA LEU A 148 9.91 0.56 30.25
C LEU A 148 9.93 1.46 31.49
N GLN A 149 9.64 0.89 32.68
CA GLN A 149 9.79 1.60 33.95
C GLN A 149 11.24 2.04 34.19
N LEU A 150 12.21 1.15 33.99
CA LEU A 150 13.63 1.49 34.12
C LEU A 150 14.04 2.62 33.16
N ALA A 151 13.56 2.61 31.92
CA ALA A 151 13.82 3.67 30.94
C ALA A 151 13.35 5.04 31.44
N ARG A 152 12.11 5.12 31.94
CA ARG A 152 11.54 6.36 32.49
C ARG A 152 12.31 6.85 33.72
N GLU A 153 12.61 5.96 34.66
CA GLU A 153 13.40 6.30 35.85
C GLU A 153 14.80 6.85 35.49
N LEU A 154 15.46 6.28 34.48
CA LEU A 154 16.76 6.77 34.00
C LEU A 154 16.64 8.16 33.35
N LEU A 155 15.58 8.39 32.57
CA LEU A 155 15.34 9.68 31.92
C LEU A 155 15.08 10.80 32.93
N GLU A 156 14.31 10.52 33.99
CA GLU A 156 14.04 11.47 35.08
C GLU A 156 15.30 11.82 35.87
N ARG A 157 16.15 10.83 36.15
CA ARG A 157 17.33 11.00 37.00
C ARG A 157 18.49 11.70 36.28
N HIS A 158 18.73 11.41 35.01
CA HIS A 158 19.91 11.92 34.30
C HIS A 158 19.71 13.33 33.76
N ARG A 159 20.45 14.33 34.26
CA ARG A 159 20.37 15.73 33.76
C ARG A 159 21.26 16.05 32.54
N SER A 160 21.79 15.03 31.85
CA SER A 160 22.62 15.26 30.66
C SER A 160 21.85 15.98 29.55
N ILE A 161 22.51 16.93 28.89
CA ILE A 161 22.01 17.61 27.67
C ILE A 161 21.72 16.60 26.57
N ARG A 162 22.56 15.56 26.46
CA ARG A 162 22.43 14.49 25.46
C ARG A 162 21.14 13.67 25.62
N LEU A 163 20.60 13.58 26.84
CA LEU A 163 19.33 12.90 27.14
C LEU A 163 18.13 13.86 27.19
N ARG A 164 18.34 15.17 26.99
CA ARG A 164 17.26 16.16 27.00
C ARG A 164 16.23 15.86 25.90
N LYS A 165 16.69 15.56 24.69
CA LYS A 165 15.81 15.17 23.58
C LYS A 165 15.00 13.92 23.87
N TRP A 166 15.60 12.92 24.51
CA TRP A 166 14.86 11.71 24.88
C TRP A 166 13.78 11.97 25.94
N ARG A 167 14.01 12.89 26.88
CA ARG A 167 12.96 13.34 27.80
C ARG A 167 11.84 14.11 27.10
N GLU A 168 12.20 15.01 26.19
CA GLU A 168 11.22 15.77 25.40
C GLU A 168 10.35 14.81 24.57
N ARG A 169 10.98 13.82 23.91
CA ARG A 169 10.30 12.76 23.16
C ARG A 169 9.42 11.89 24.05
N GLU A 170 9.88 11.50 25.24
CA GLU A 170 9.05 10.70 26.15
C GLU A 170 7.84 11.50 26.65
N ALA A 171 8.03 12.77 27.02
CA ALA A 171 6.95 13.64 27.47
C ALA A 171 5.92 13.90 26.37
N GLU A 172 6.40 14.03 25.13
CA GLU A 172 5.53 14.20 23.97
C GLU A 172 4.87 12.87 23.59
N PHE A 173 5.66 11.89 23.16
CA PHE A 173 5.20 10.69 22.45
C PHE A 173 4.92 9.47 23.32
N GLN A 174 5.27 9.49 24.61
CA GLN A 174 5.09 8.35 25.53
C GLN A 174 5.74 7.06 25.00
N LEU A 175 6.97 7.16 24.49
CA LEU A 175 7.68 6.05 23.84
C LEU A 175 7.95 4.88 24.80
N PHE A 176 8.05 5.15 26.09
CA PHE A 176 8.34 4.17 27.14
C PHE A 176 7.14 3.86 28.04
N SER A 177 5.92 3.92 27.48
CA SER A 177 4.69 3.34 28.07
C SER A 177 4.33 1.99 27.43
N GLU A 178 3.45 1.22 28.09
CA GLU A 178 2.98 -0.08 27.58
C GLU A 178 2.09 0.12 26.35
N GLU A 179 1.27 1.17 26.35
CA GLU A 179 0.42 1.61 25.25
C GLU A 179 1.16 2.54 24.27
N GLY A 180 2.48 2.67 24.41
CA GLY A 180 3.31 3.62 23.65
C GLY A 180 3.13 3.51 22.14
N PRO A 181 3.23 2.31 21.53
CA PRO A 181 3.02 2.14 20.10
C PRO A 181 1.61 2.58 19.65
N GLU A 182 0.58 2.23 20.39
CA GLU A 182 -0.80 2.63 20.09
C GLU A 182 -0.98 4.15 20.18
N ALA A 183 -0.59 4.75 21.31
CA ALA A 183 -0.66 6.19 21.51
C ALA A 183 0.15 6.95 20.45
N PHE A 184 1.31 6.41 20.07
CA PHE A 184 2.14 6.95 18.99
C PHE A 184 1.42 6.89 17.64
N GLY A 185 0.86 5.72 17.27
CA GLY A 185 0.15 5.54 16.01
C GLY A 185 -1.08 6.45 15.87
N GLU A 186 -1.84 6.63 16.95
CA GLU A 186 -2.96 7.58 16.99
C GLU A 186 -2.47 9.01 16.76
N ARG A 187 -1.47 9.45 17.53
CA ARG A 187 -0.92 10.80 17.40
C ARG A 187 -0.32 11.05 16.03
N TRP A 188 0.36 10.05 15.48
CA TRP A 188 0.93 10.10 14.14
C TRP A 188 -0.15 10.34 13.08
N SER A 189 -1.28 9.63 13.18
CA SER A 189 -2.41 9.82 12.26
C SER A 189 -3.12 11.16 12.41
N ALA A 190 -3.05 11.76 13.60
CA ALA A 190 -3.66 13.06 13.91
C ALA A 190 -2.74 14.26 13.60
N ALA A 191 -1.43 14.03 13.45
CA ALA A 191 -0.44 15.10 13.25
C ALA A 191 -0.68 15.88 11.95
N GLU A 192 -0.58 17.21 11.98
CA GLU A 192 -0.76 18.05 10.78
C GLU A 192 0.19 17.65 9.65
N SER A 193 1.45 17.36 9.99
CA SER A 193 2.47 16.85 9.08
C SER A 193 2.96 15.48 9.54
N PRO A 194 2.35 14.36 9.09
CA PRO A 194 2.70 13.01 9.52
C PRO A 194 3.96 12.44 8.83
N GLY A 195 4.69 13.26 8.07
CA GLY A 195 5.82 12.84 7.22
C GLY A 195 7.08 12.40 7.98
N ALA A 196 8.20 12.29 7.26
CA ALA A 196 9.50 11.93 7.82
C ALA A 196 9.93 12.84 8.99
N GLY A 197 9.62 14.14 8.93
CA GLY A 197 9.93 15.07 10.01
C GLY A 197 9.23 14.76 11.34
N PHE A 198 8.03 14.19 11.32
CA PHE A 198 7.34 13.74 12.53
C PHE A 198 8.04 12.53 13.16
N LEU A 199 8.48 11.59 12.32
CA LEU A 199 9.23 10.43 12.80
C LEU A 199 10.60 10.84 13.34
N GLU A 200 11.27 11.79 12.69
CA GLU A 200 12.55 12.34 13.13
C GLU A 200 12.42 13.09 14.47
N SER A 201 11.37 13.90 14.66
CA SER A 201 11.14 14.58 15.94
C SER A 201 10.94 13.58 17.07
N ALA A 202 10.24 12.48 16.80
CA ALA A 202 10.06 11.34 17.71
C ALA A 202 11.32 10.47 17.89
N GLY A 203 12.38 10.68 17.10
CA GLY A 203 13.63 9.95 17.20
C GLY A 203 13.69 8.65 16.40
N PHE A 204 12.74 8.41 15.49
CA PHE A 204 12.74 7.29 14.56
C PHE A 204 13.54 7.62 13.29
N SER A 205 14.82 7.95 13.49
CA SER A 205 15.83 8.14 12.46
C SER A 205 17.14 7.45 12.87
N GLN A 206 18.09 7.33 11.94
CA GLN A 206 19.43 6.81 12.18
C GLN A 206 19.45 5.38 12.76
N GLY A 207 18.72 4.45 12.16
CA GLY A 207 18.69 3.03 12.52
C GLY A 207 17.46 2.58 13.32
N LEU A 208 16.50 3.46 13.61
CA LEU A 208 15.19 3.11 14.18
C LEU A 208 14.05 3.17 13.16
N GLU A 209 14.35 3.38 11.88
CA GLU A 209 13.34 3.48 10.81
C GLU A 209 12.55 2.18 10.60
N SER A 210 13.12 1.05 11.02
CA SER A 210 12.55 -0.30 10.99
C SER A 210 12.39 -0.91 12.39
N ALA A 211 12.37 -0.07 13.43
CA ALA A 211 12.24 -0.51 14.81
C ALA A 211 10.93 -1.29 15.04
N ARG A 212 10.97 -2.32 15.88
CA ARG A 212 9.79 -3.11 16.28
C ARG A 212 8.70 -2.24 16.88
N PHE A 213 9.06 -1.21 17.67
CA PHE A 213 8.10 -0.22 18.16
C PHE A 213 7.29 0.40 17.02
N LEU A 214 7.97 0.88 15.97
CA LEU A 214 7.33 1.57 14.84
C LEU A 214 6.46 0.61 14.01
N ASN A 215 6.90 -0.64 13.86
CA ASN A 215 6.10 -1.70 13.25
C ASN A 215 4.83 -2.03 14.03
N ILE A 216 4.82 -1.88 15.34
CA ILE A 216 3.57 -2.02 16.11
C ILE A 216 2.73 -0.75 15.95
N ALA A 217 3.34 0.42 16.04
CA ALA A 217 2.64 1.70 15.97
C ALA A 217 1.93 1.95 14.63
N VAL A 218 2.52 1.49 13.52
CA VAL A 218 1.91 1.65 12.19
C VAL A 218 0.60 0.85 12.06
N GLN A 219 0.39 -0.18 12.87
CA GLN A 219 -0.90 -0.91 12.89
C GLN A 219 -2.01 0.03 13.36
N ARG A 220 -1.77 0.73 14.47
CA ARG A 220 -2.73 1.71 15.00
C ARG A 220 -2.90 2.90 14.06
N TYR A 221 -1.82 3.36 13.45
CA TYR A 221 -1.86 4.40 12.41
C TYR A 221 -2.79 4.02 11.24
N LEU A 222 -2.67 2.80 10.72
CA LEU A 222 -3.52 2.28 9.63
C LEU A 222 -4.97 2.11 10.06
N GLU A 223 -5.23 1.65 11.29
CA GLU A 223 -6.58 1.59 11.85
C GLU A 223 -7.24 2.97 11.92
N CYS A 224 -6.50 4.00 12.33
CA CYS A 224 -6.99 5.38 12.35
C CYS A 224 -7.35 5.87 10.93
N ILE A 225 -6.52 5.57 9.92
CA ILE A 225 -6.82 5.87 8.52
C ILE A 225 -8.10 5.16 8.07
N GLN A 226 -8.20 3.85 8.33
CA GLN A 226 -9.37 3.05 7.96
C GLN A 226 -10.66 3.60 8.58
N ASN A 227 -10.61 3.95 9.87
CA ASN A 227 -11.74 4.51 10.59
C ASN A 227 -12.13 5.88 10.05
N ALA A 228 -11.17 6.74 9.72
CA ALA A 228 -11.42 8.04 9.13
C ALA A 228 -12.06 7.93 7.73
N LEU A 229 -11.59 6.99 6.90
CA LEU A 229 -12.18 6.70 5.59
C LEU A 229 -13.61 6.16 5.73
N SER A 230 -13.83 5.20 6.64
CA SER A 230 -15.15 4.58 6.85
C SER A 230 -16.20 5.56 7.37
N ARG A 231 -15.77 6.62 8.05
CA ARG A 231 -16.62 7.69 8.59
C ARG A 231 -16.68 8.93 7.70
N GLU A 232 -16.04 8.90 6.53
CA GLU A 232 -15.97 10.02 5.59
C GLU A 232 -15.36 11.30 6.22
N GLN A 233 -14.41 11.12 7.16
CA GLN A 233 -13.77 12.22 7.92
C GLN A 233 -12.45 12.71 7.30
N ILE A 234 -12.07 12.17 6.14
CA ILE A 234 -10.81 12.48 5.48
C ILE A 234 -11.03 12.80 4.00
N ASN A 235 -10.39 13.86 3.53
CA ASN A 235 -10.37 14.24 2.12
C ASN A 235 -9.09 13.75 1.42
N SER A 236 -9.05 13.86 0.10
CA SER A 236 -7.92 13.40 -0.73
C SER A 236 -6.59 14.05 -0.35
N VAL A 237 -6.57 15.34 -0.02
CA VAL A 237 -5.36 16.07 0.39
C VAL A 237 -4.79 15.51 1.70
N ARG A 238 -5.65 15.33 2.71
CA ARG A 238 -5.23 14.76 3.98
C ARG A 238 -4.78 13.30 3.83
N LEU A 239 -5.46 12.53 2.99
CA LEU A 239 -5.06 11.16 2.71
C LEU A 239 -3.69 11.09 2.04
N MET A 240 -3.40 11.95 1.05
CA MET A 240 -2.06 12.02 0.45
C MET A 240 -0.98 12.29 1.49
N LEU A 241 -1.22 13.18 2.45
CA LEU A 241 -0.27 13.43 3.54
C LEU A 241 -0.06 12.19 4.41
N LEU A 242 -1.13 11.46 4.73
CA LEU A 242 -1.08 10.24 5.55
C LEU A 242 -0.46 9.04 4.80
N LEU A 243 -0.43 9.04 3.48
CA LEU A 243 0.17 7.97 2.69
C LEU A 243 1.68 8.12 2.54
N LYS A 244 2.20 9.34 2.45
CA LYS A 244 3.64 9.63 2.33
C LYS A 244 4.55 8.84 3.28
N PRO A 245 4.22 8.67 4.58
CA PRO A 245 5.11 7.96 5.50
C PRO A 245 5.14 6.45 5.26
N LEU A 246 4.18 5.91 4.50
CA LEU A 246 4.11 4.50 4.12
C LEU A 246 4.85 4.21 2.80
N GLU A 247 5.28 5.24 2.07
CA GLU A 247 6.01 5.10 0.82
C GLU A 247 7.47 4.69 1.08
N GLY A 248 7.93 3.66 0.38
CA GLY A 248 9.34 3.26 0.28
C GLY A 248 9.85 3.36 -1.16
N ASN A 249 11.16 3.20 -1.36
CA ASN A 249 11.79 3.38 -2.67
C ASN A 249 11.28 2.39 -3.73
N GLU A 250 11.11 1.11 -3.37
CA GLU A 250 10.69 0.03 -4.28
C GLU A 250 9.37 -0.63 -3.85
N GLY A 251 8.58 0.02 -2.98
CA GLY A 251 7.35 -0.57 -2.45
C GLY A 251 6.82 0.16 -1.22
N LEU A 252 6.17 -0.57 -0.32
CA LEU A 252 5.77 -0.03 0.99
C LEU A 252 6.98 0.05 1.93
N ARG A 253 7.05 1.09 2.75
CA ARG A 253 8.02 1.21 3.84
C ARG A 253 7.89 0.07 4.86
N PHE A 254 6.65 -0.38 5.10
CA PHE A 254 6.31 -1.44 6.04
C PHE A 254 5.69 -2.65 5.30
N PRO A 255 6.51 -3.44 4.57
CA PRO A 255 6.01 -4.55 3.75
C PRO A 255 5.28 -5.65 4.54
N GLU A 256 5.64 -5.88 5.80
CA GLU A 256 4.97 -6.80 6.72
C GLU A 256 3.52 -6.40 7.01
N HIS A 257 3.16 -5.14 6.78
CA HIS A 257 1.81 -4.62 6.95
C HIS A 257 1.05 -4.47 5.63
N ARG A 258 1.55 -5.01 4.51
CA ARG A 258 0.89 -4.96 3.20
C ARG A 258 -0.61 -5.26 3.24
N VAL A 259 -1.00 -6.37 3.87
CA VAL A 259 -2.41 -6.77 3.98
C VAL A 259 -3.22 -5.75 4.79
N ARG A 260 -2.66 -5.24 5.90
CA ARG A 260 -3.30 -4.21 6.71
C ARG A 260 -3.44 -2.90 5.95
N THR A 261 -2.43 -2.50 5.18
CA THR A 261 -2.47 -1.31 4.32
C THR A 261 -3.55 -1.43 3.26
N LEU A 262 -3.63 -2.56 2.55
CA LEU A 262 -4.69 -2.82 1.58
C LEU A 262 -6.07 -2.72 2.23
N ASN A 263 -6.24 -3.39 3.37
CA ASN A 263 -7.51 -3.40 4.08
C ASN A 263 -7.89 -2.00 4.59
N ALA A 264 -6.94 -1.25 5.14
CA ALA A 264 -7.19 0.08 5.66
C ALA A 264 -7.67 1.06 4.57
N LEU A 265 -7.16 0.92 3.34
CA LEU A 265 -7.48 1.82 2.24
C LEU A 265 -8.72 1.39 1.44
N LEU A 266 -8.98 0.09 1.31
CA LEU A 266 -9.98 -0.44 0.37
C LEU A 266 -11.23 -1.00 1.06
N LYS A 267 -11.12 -1.65 2.24
CA LYS A 267 -12.29 -2.19 2.95
C LYS A 267 -13.36 -1.15 3.29
N PRO A 268 -13.04 0.12 3.62
CA PRO A 268 -14.06 1.15 3.83
C PRO A 268 -15.08 1.26 2.69
N PHE A 269 -14.66 0.89 1.47
CA PHE A 269 -15.44 0.97 0.23
C PHE A 269 -15.97 -0.37 -0.26
N HIS A 270 -16.07 -1.37 0.63
CA HIS A 270 -16.68 -2.65 0.27
C HIS A 270 -18.15 -2.45 -0.17
N ASN A 271 -18.92 -1.67 0.59
CA ASN A 271 -20.34 -1.41 0.35
C ASN A 271 -20.66 0.07 0.10
N SER A 272 -19.65 0.91 -0.12
CA SER A 272 -19.81 2.34 -0.34
C SER A 272 -18.92 2.82 -1.48
N LYS A 273 -19.35 3.89 -2.16
CA LYS A 273 -18.58 4.50 -3.24
C LYS A 273 -17.78 5.69 -2.70
N PRO A 274 -16.44 5.72 -2.83
CA PRO A 274 -15.64 6.89 -2.49
C PRO A 274 -15.95 8.07 -3.43
N ALA A 275 -15.62 9.29 -2.99
CA ALA A 275 -15.43 10.42 -3.90
C ALA A 275 -14.32 10.10 -4.93
N ASP A 276 -14.45 10.60 -6.16
CA ASP A 276 -13.55 10.24 -7.26
C ASP A 276 -12.09 10.64 -6.97
N GLU A 277 -11.86 11.77 -6.29
CA GLU A 277 -10.51 12.20 -5.90
C GLU A 277 -9.87 11.25 -4.86
N LEU A 278 -10.67 10.74 -3.92
CA LEU A 278 -10.20 9.74 -2.95
C LEU A 278 -9.89 8.41 -3.64
N LYS A 279 -10.78 7.97 -4.53
CA LYS A 279 -10.59 6.77 -5.36
C LYS A 279 -9.27 6.85 -6.13
N SER A 280 -8.99 7.99 -6.77
CA SER A 280 -7.75 8.22 -7.52
C SER A 280 -6.53 8.11 -6.61
N VAL A 281 -6.51 8.84 -5.48
CA VAL A 281 -5.37 8.82 -4.54
C VAL A 281 -5.09 7.41 -4.03
N ILE A 282 -6.13 6.65 -3.66
CA ILE A 282 -5.98 5.27 -3.18
C ILE A 282 -5.49 4.36 -4.30
N SER A 283 -6.10 4.45 -5.48
CA SER A 283 -5.76 3.60 -6.63
C SER A 283 -4.31 3.82 -7.04
N ASP A 284 -3.89 5.08 -7.18
CA ASP A 284 -2.53 5.44 -7.57
C ASP A 284 -1.49 4.92 -6.57
N PHE A 285 -1.75 5.09 -5.27
CA PHE A 285 -0.87 4.59 -4.23
C PHE A 285 -0.77 3.06 -4.26
N VAL A 286 -1.91 2.36 -4.31
CA VAL A 286 -1.95 0.89 -4.29
C VAL A 286 -1.30 0.31 -5.55
N LEU A 287 -1.61 0.84 -6.74
CA LEU A 287 -1.01 0.38 -7.99
C LEU A 287 0.49 0.66 -8.06
N ARG A 288 0.95 1.78 -7.52
CA ARG A 288 2.38 2.12 -7.48
C ARG A 288 3.17 1.20 -6.55
N HIS A 289 2.70 1.00 -5.31
CA HIS A 289 3.49 0.35 -4.27
C HIS A 289 3.22 -1.16 -4.11
N ILE A 290 2.07 -1.65 -4.56
CA ILE A 290 1.68 -3.07 -4.43
C ILE A 290 1.51 -3.69 -5.83
N GLY A 291 0.90 -2.94 -6.74
CA GLY A 291 0.70 -3.31 -8.13
C GLY A 291 -0.67 -3.90 -8.43
N ASP A 292 -0.94 -4.11 -9.71
CA ASP A 292 -2.25 -4.47 -10.23
C ASP A 292 -2.68 -5.90 -9.81
N PRO A 293 -3.85 -6.08 -9.16
CA PRO A 293 -4.35 -7.39 -8.72
C PRO A 293 -4.65 -8.38 -9.87
N ARG A 294 -4.78 -7.89 -11.11
CA ARG A 294 -5.01 -8.71 -12.30
C ARG A 294 -3.73 -9.44 -12.74
N THR A 295 -2.56 -8.83 -12.53
CA THR A 295 -1.25 -9.35 -12.96
C THR A 295 -0.40 -9.84 -11.81
N ARG A 296 -0.45 -9.20 -10.63
CA ARG A 296 0.37 -9.53 -9.45
C ARG A 296 -0.41 -10.23 -8.33
N ARG A 297 -1.05 -11.38 -8.62
CA ARG A 297 -1.91 -12.08 -7.64
C ARG A 297 -1.25 -12.34 -6.28
N ASN A 298 0.04 -12.71 -6.26
CA ASN A 298 0.78 -13.00 -5.03
C ASN A 298 0.90 -11.77 -4.11
N ALA A 299 0.95 -10.55 -4.66
CA ALA A 299 1.01 -9.32 -3.86
C ALA A 299 -0.30 -9.06 -3.10
N TRP A 300 -1.40 -9.68 -3.52
CA TRP A 300 -2.73 -9.50 -2.95
C TRP A 300 -3.18 -10.67 -2.06
N GLN A 301 -2.32 -11.69 -1.88
CA GLN A 301 -2.62 -12.83 -1.02
C GLN A 301 -2.89 -12.37 0.42
N GLY A 302 -4.02 -12.83 0.97
CA GLY A 302 -4.49 -12.49 2.33
C GLY A 302 -5.33 -11.22 2.43
N ALA A 303 -5.64 -10.56 1.31
CA ALA A 303 -6.40 -9.31 1.26
C ALA A 303 -7.58 -9.40 0.27
N ASP A 304 -8.34 -10.49 0.31
CA ASP A 304 -9.36 -10.81 -0.70
C ASP A 304 -10.46 -9.73 -0.81
N ASP A 305 -11.02 -9.26 0.31
CA ASP A 305 -12.04 -8.18 0.29
C ASP A 305 -11.51 -6.88 -0.34
N ALA A 306 -10.27 -6.50 0.00
CA ALA A 306 -9.63 -5.31 -0.54
C ALA A 306 -9.33 -5.49 -2.03
N ARG A 307 -8.92 -6.70 -2.43
CA ARG A 307 -8.71 -7.07 -3.83
C ARG A 307 -9.99 -6.91 -4.65
N ASP A 308 -11.13 -7.34 -4.11
CA ASP A 308 -12.41 -7.25 -4.81
C ASP A 308 -12.86 -5.80 -5.00
N VAL A 309 -12.64 -4.93 -4.01
CA VAL A 309 -12.85 -3.47 -4.17
C VAL A 309 -11.98 -2.92 -5.29
N MET A 310 -10.67 -3.21 -5.28
CA MET A 310 -9.77 -2.71 -6.31
C MET A 310 -10.11 -3.24 -7.70
N LEU A 311 -10.49 -4.52 -7.81
CA LEU A 311 -10.92 -5.10 -9.07
C LEU A 311 -12.16 -4.40 -9.62
N ARG A 312 -13.18 -4.12 -8.80
CA ARG A 312 -14.35 -3.35 -9.23
C ARG A 312 -13.97 -1.96 -9.74
N TRP A 313 -13.04 -1.28 -9.07
CA TRP A 313 -12.57 0.04 -9.52
C TRP A 313 -11.84 -0.03 -10.87
N LEU A 314 -10.98 -1.03 -11.06
CA LEU A 314 -10.28 -1.27 -12.32
C LEU A 314 -11.23 -1.71 -13.44
N VAL A 315 -12.31 -2.41 -13.11
CA VAL A 315 -13.40 -2.74 -14.05
C VAL A 315 -14.03 -1.45 -14.58
N SER A 316 -14.33 -0.45 -13.73
CA SER A 316 -14.86 0.83 -14.19
C SER A 316 -13.95 1.50 -15.22
N VAL A 317 -12.66 1.60 -14.89
CA VAL A 317 -11.65 2.19 -15.79
C VAL A 317 -11.54 1.41 -17.11
N THR A 318 -11.56 0.08 -17.02
CA THR A 318 -11.49 -0.82 -18.18
C THR A 318 -12.68 -0.62 -19.12
N LEU A 319 -13.89 -0.51 -18.58
CA LEU A 319 -15.11 -0.30 -19.36
C LEU A 319 -15.18 1.09 -19.97
N GLU A 320 -14.79 2.13 -19.22
CA GLU A 320 -14.74 3.50 -19.73
C GLU A 320 -13.77 3.59 -20.92
N ALA A 321 -12.55 3.07 -20.77
CA ALA A 321 -11.57 3.04 -21.85
C ALA A 321 -12.03 2.19 -23.05
N PHE A 322 -12.76 1.09 -22.81
CA PHE A 322 -13.41 0.34 -23.90
C PHE A 322 -14.40 1.20 -24.66
N PHE A 323 -15.28 1.91 -23.95
CA PHE A 323 -16.29 2.74 -24.58
C PHE A 323 -15.68 3.87 -25.40
N GLU A 324 -14.61 4.50 -24.92
CA GLU A 324 -13.87 5.53 -25.67
C GLU A 324 -13.26 5.00 -26.98
N ILE A 325 -12.66 3.80 -26.94
CA ILE A 325 -12.11 3.14 -28.14
C ILE A 325 -13.22 2.81 -29.12
N VAL A 326 -14.36 2.30 -28.63
CA VAL A 326 -15.48 1.93 -29.48
C VAL A 326 -16.17 3.16 -30.07
N ASP A 327 -16.36 4.24 -29.31
CA ASP A 327 -16.93 5.51 -29.80
C ASP A 327 -16.15 6.05 -31.02
N GLN A 328 -14.83 5.82 -31.09
CA GLN A 328 -14.00 6.24 -32.22
C GLN A 328 -13.97 5.25 -33.40
N THR A 329 -14.33 3.99 -33.18
CA THR A 329 -14.13 2.92 -34.17
C THR A 329 -15.43 2.35 -34.73
N ALA A 330 -16.52 2.39 -33.96
CA ALA A 330 -17.82 1.86 -34.35
C ALA A 330 -18.57 2.85 -35.25
N MET A 331 -19.13 2.32 -36.34
CA MET A 331 -20.05 3.04 -37.22
C MET A 331 -21.53 2.75 -36.88
N ASP A 332 -21.78 2.03 -35.78
CA ASP A 332 -23.11 1.58 -35.39
C ASP A 332 -23.86 2.65 -34.59
N GLN A 333 -24.94 3.17 -35.17
CA GLN A 333 -25.82 4.17 -34.54
C GLN A 333 -26.46 3.69 -33.23
N HIS A 334 -26.53 2.37 -32.99
CA HIS A 334 -27.12 1.79 -31.79
C HIS A 334 -26.14 1.61 -30.64
N TRP A 335 -24.85 1.87 -30.86
CA TRP A 335 -23.81 1.74 -29.86
C TRP A 335 -24.10 2.57 -28.59
N HIS A 336 -24.60 3.80 -28.73
CA HIS A 336 -24.91 4.68 -27.60
C HIS A 336 -25.93 4.08 -26.61
N ALA A 337 -26.96 3.39 -27.13
CA ALA A 337 -27.94 2.72 -26.27
C ALA A 337 -27.32 1.55 -25.50
N ARG A 338 -26.41 0.80 -26.14
CA ARG A 338 -25.68 -0.32 -25.53
C ARG A 338 -24.69 0.17 -24.47
N LYS A 339 -23.95 1.24 -24.76
CA LYS A 339 -23.10 1.94 -23.80
C LYS A 339 -23.92 2.35 -22.58
N ALA A 340 -25.03 3.06 -22.75
CA ALA A 340 -25.89 3.47 -21.65
C ALA A 340 -26.42 2.30 -20.82
N PHE A 341 -26.84 1.21 -21.48
CA PHE A 341 -27.30 -0.03 -20.83
C PHE A 341 -26.23 -0.64 -19.93
N TRP A 342 -25.03 -0.90 -20.47
CA TRP A 342 -23.95 -1.53 -19.70
C TRP A 342 -23.31 -0.59 -18.67
N SER A 343 -23.23 0.73 -18.97
CA SER A 343 -22.82 1.75 -17.99
C SER A 343 -23.74 1.76 -16.77
N ALA A 344 -25.03 1.48 -16.91
CA ALA A 344 -25.94 1.42 -15.78
C ALA A 344 -25.61 0.25 -14.84
N TYR A 345 -25.27 -0.94 -15.38
CA TYR A 345 -24.81 -2.07 -14.57
C TYR A 345 -23.45 -1.79 -13.92
N LEU A 346 -22.53 -1.17 -14.66
CA LEU A 346 -21.24 -0.75 -14.12
C LEU A 346 -21.41 0.20 -12.92
N ASN A 347 -22.28 1.20 -13.05
CA ASN A 347 -22.52 2.21 -12.02
C ASN A 347 -23.25 1.67 -10.77
N ASN A 348 -23.82 0.47 -10.87
CA ASN A 348 -24.41 -0.26 -9.74
C ASN A 348 -23.48 -1.36 -9.22
N ASP A 349 -22.19 -1.33 -9.56
CA ASP A 349 -21.17 -2.30 -9.15
C ASP A 349 -21.54 -3.77 -9.47
N ALA A 350 -22.40 -3.98 -10.48
CA ALA A 350 -22.93 -5.29 -10.83
C ALA A 350 -21.95 -6.17 -11.62
N ILE A 351 -20.83 -5.59 -12.09
CA ILE A 351 -19.83 -6.24 -12.93
C ILE A 351 -18.57 -6.51 -12.07
N GLN A 352 -18.27 -7.78 -11.79
CA GLN A 352 -17.17 -8.15 -10.88
C GLN A 352 -15.83 -8.41 -11.58
N ASP A 353 -15.83 -8.70 -12.88
CA ASP A 353 -14.60 -8.77 -13.67
C ASP A 353 -14.93 -8.33 -15.10
N ALA A 354 -13.96 -7.72 -15.75
CA ALA A 354 -14.10 -7.29 -17.13
C ALA A 354 -12.77 -7.40 -17.86
N ARG A 355 -12.87 -7.77 -19.14
CA ARG A 355 -11.75 -7.77 -20.06
C ARG A 355 -12.14 -7.23 -21.40
N VAL A 356 -11.32 -6.31 -21.88
CA VAL A 356 -11.38 -5.79 -23.23
C VAL A 356 -10.59 -6.70 -24.15
N ILE A 357 -11.19 -7.10 -25.26
CA ILE A 357 -10.59 -7.92 -26.29
C ILE A 357 -10.64 -7.14 -27.60
N LEU A 358 -9.49 -6.86 -28.19
CA LEU A 358 -9.36 -5.91 -29.30
C LEU A 358 -8.92 -6.60 -30.59
N GLY A 359 -9.56 -6.21 -31.70
CA GLY A 359 -9.08 -6.44 -33.06
C GLY A 359 -7.87 -5.56 -33.38
N SER A 360 -7.21 -5.84 -34.51
CA SER A 360 -5.90 -5.28 -34.85
C SER A 360 -5.85 -3.74 -34.92
N ARG A 361 -6.90 -3.06 -35.38
CA ARG A 361 -6.98 -1.59 -35.45
C ARG A 361 -7.28 -0.99 -34.08
N ALA A 362 -8.27 -1.53 -33.36
CA ALA A 362 -8.62 -1.07 -32.02
C ALA A 362 -7.47 -1.27 -31.02
N LYS A 363 -6.69 -2.36 -31.17
CA LYS A 363 -5.47 -2.63 -30.41
C LYS A 363 -4.42 -1.54 -30.61
N LYS A 364 -4.17 -1.12 -31.85
CA LYS A 364 -3.24 -0.02 -32.12
C LYS A 364 -3.73 1.25 -31.42
N LEU A 365 -5.01 1.59 -31.57
CA LEU A 365 -5.61 2.77 -30.92
C LEU A 365 -5.42 2.74 -29.40
N ALA A 366 -5.74 1.62 -28.75
CA ALA A 366 -5.57 1.44 -27.32
C ALA A 366 -4.11 1.63 -26.86
N LEU A 367 -3.14 1.07 -27.58
CA LEU A 367 -1.72 1.22 -27.25
C LEU A 367 -1.25 2.67 -27.32
N TYR A 368 -1.76 3.46 -28.28
CA TYR A 368 -1.41 4.86 -28.44
C TYR A 368 -2.15 5.77 -27.44
N GLN A 369 -3.43 5.53 -27.18
CA GLN A 369 -4.31 6.48 -26.51
C GLN A 369 -4.66 6.12 -25.06
N SER A 370 -4.55 4.85 -24.65
CA SER A 370 -4.99 4.41 -23.33
C SER A 370 -3.84 3.77 -22.56
N GLN A 371 -3.28 4.50 -21.60
CA GLN A 371 -2.27 3.94 -20.69
C GLN A 371 -2.88 2.82 -19.81
N GLU A 372 -4.12 3.01 -19.36
CA GLU A 372 -4.85 2.08 -18.49
C GLU A 372 -5.09 0.68 -19.11
N LEU A 373 -5.20 0.62 -20.44
CA LEU A 373 -5.41 -0.63 -21.15
C LEU A 373 -4.08 -1.33 -21.53
N ARG A 374 -2.92 -0.68 -21.36
CA ARG A 374 -1.64 -1.30 -21.76
C ARG A 374 -1.36 -2.56 -20.96
N GLY A 375 -1.22 -3.67 -21.68
CA GLY A 375 -0.92 -4.99 -21.07
C GLY A 375 -2.10 -5.67 -20.37
N THR A 376 -3.31 -5.07 -20.41
CA THR A 376 -4.49 -5.59 -19.69
C THR A 376 -5.59 -6.11 -20.62
N PHE A 377 -5.54 -5.79 -21.93
CA PHE A 377 -6.46 -6.31 -22.94
C PHE A 377 -6.03 -7.67 -23.54
N GLY A 378 -7.00 -8.42 -24.07
CA GLY A 378 -6.77 -9.57 -24.96
C GLY A 378 -6.76 -9.17 -26.43
N SER A 379 -6.21 -10.00 -27.31
CA SER A 379 -6.26 -9.79 -28.77
C SER A 379 -7.25 -10.76 -29.43
N LEU A 380 -8.00 -10.31 -30.42
CA LEU A 380 -8.75 -11.21 -31.30
C LEU A 380 -7.81 -11.87 -32.30
N ARG A 381 -7.83 -13.21 -32.38
CA ARG A 381 -7.11 -13.96 -33.39
C ARG A 381 -7.67 -13.63 -34.78
N GLY A 382 -6.79 -13.31 -35.73
CA GLY A 382 -7.18 -13.05 -37.11
C GLY A 382 -7.80 -14.28 -37.76
N GLY A 383 -8.87 -14.08 -38.54
CA GLY A 383 -9.61 -15.14 -39.25
C GLY A 383 -10.76 -14.55 -40.08
N GLY A 384 -11.41 -15.40 -40.89
CA GLY A 384 -12.52 -14.98 -41.75
C GLY A 384 -13.65 -14.31 -40.94
N GLY A 385 -13.99 -13.06 -41.28
CA GLY A 385 -15.07 -12.31 -40.61
C GLY A 385 -14.65 -11.47 -39.39
N VAL A 386 -13.37 -11.43 -39.01
CA VAL A 386 -12.85 -10.47 -38.02
C VAL A 386 -12.42 -9.19 -38.73
N GLN A 387 -13.16 -8.10 -38.56
CA GLN A 387 -12.70 -6.79 -39.02
C GLN A 387 -11.74 -6.19 -37.99
N GLY A 388 -10.74 -5.43 -38.45
CA GLY A 388 -9.73 -4.84 -37.56
C GLY A 388 -10.30 -3.91 -36.47
N GLY A 389 -11.50 -3.35 -36.68
CA GLY A 389 -12.21 -2.53 -35.69
C GLY A 389 -12.99 -3.31 -34.64
N HIS A 390 -13.21 -4.63 -34.81
CA HIS A 390 -13.98 -5.41 -33.85
C HIS A 390 -13.35 -5.36 -32.46
N SER A 391 -14.19 -5.12 -31.46
CA SER A 391 -13.82 -5.22 -30.05
C SER A 391 -14.91 -5.99 -29.32
N VAL A 392 -14.51 -6.72 -28.28
CA VAL A 392 -15.42 -7.46 -27.41
C VAL A 392 -15.17 -7.03 -25.98
N LEU A 393 -16.24 -6.75 -25.26
CA LEU A 393 -16.22 -6.58 -23.82
C LEU A 393 -16.71 -7.87 -23.18
N LEU A 394 -15.79 -8.58 -22.53
CA LEU A 394 -16.08 -9.77 -21.74
C LEU A 394 -16.33 -9.34 -20.30
N MET A 395 -17.47 -9.68 -19.71
CA MET A 395 -17.90 -9.25 -18.37
C MET A 395 -18.38 -10.43 -17.55
N ARG A 396 -18.08 -10.41 -16.25
CA ARG A 396 -18.62 -11.35 -15.27
C ARG A 396 -19.64 -10.63 -14.40
N MET A 397 -20.82 -11.23 -14.28
CA MET A 397 -21.93 -10.76 -13.46
C MET A 397 -22.49 -11.94 -12.68
N ASN A 398 -22.10 -12.09 -11.41
CA ASN A 398 -22.42 -13.25 -10.56
C ASN A 398 -22.15 -14.58 -11.29
N SER A 399 -23.21 -15.32 -11.59
CA SER A 399 -23.24 -16.63 -12.25
C SER A 399 -23.11 -16.56 -13.77
N LEU A 400 -22.99 -15.36 -14.37
CA LEU A 400 -22.91 -15.18 -15.81
C LEU A 400 -21.54 -14.67 -16.29
N VAL A 401 -21.15 -15.16 -17.47
CA VAL A 401 -20.13 -14.59 -18.35
C VAL A 401 -20.84 -14.02 -19.57
N ILE A 402 -20.50 -12.79 -19.97
CA ILE A 402 -21.18 -12.05 -21.04
C ILE A 402 -20.13 -11.52 -22.02
N ALA A 403 -20.32 -11.72 -23.32
CA ALA A 403 -19.49 -11.15 -24.38
C ALA A 403 -20.30 -10.19 -25.25
N GLU A 404 -20.07 -8.89 -25.06
CA GLU A 404 -20.70 -7.81 -25.82
C GLU A 404 -19.79 -7.39 -26.99
N TRP A 405 -20.29 -7.52 -28.23
CA TRP A 405 -19.53 -7.21 -29.43
C TRP A 405 -19.79 -5.78 -29.91
N SER A 406 -18.74 -4.98 -30.08
CA SER A 406 -18.92 -3.57 -30.46
C SER A 406 -19.48 -3.37 -31.88
N HIS A 407 -19.07 -4.17 -32.86
CA HIS A 407 -19.41 -3.98 -34.29
C HIS A 407 -20.44 -5.00 -34.80
N SER A 408 -21.11 -5.72 -33.90
CA SER A 408 -22.21 -6.60 -34.27
C SER A 408 -23.35 -6.42 -33.29
N SER A 409 -24.57 -6.77 -33.71
CA SER A 409 -25.69 -6.83 -32.79
C SER A 409 -25.62 -8.03 -31.84
N SER A 410 -24.56 -8.86 -31.86
CA SER A 410 -24.47 -10.08 -31.07
C SER A 410 -24.03 -9.80 -29.63
N CYS A 411 -24.75 -10.40 -28.69
CA CYS A 411 -24.31 -10.54 -27.30
C CYS A 411 -24.47 -12.00 -26.89
N SER A 412 -23.41 -12.59 -26.33
CA SER A 412 -23.38 -13.99 -25.93
C SER A 412 -23.36 -14.08 -24.41
N PHE A 413 -24.12 -15.02 -23.86
CA PHE A 413 -24.16 -15.30 -22.43
C PHE A 413 -23.78 -16.76 -22.18
N TRP A 414 -23.08 -17.00 -21.07
CA TRP A 414 -22.77 -18.32 -20.55
C TRP A 414 -23.01 -18.32 -19.05
N ARG A 415 -23.38 -19.47 -18.50
CA ARG A 415 -23.25 -19.69 -17.05
C ARG A 415 -21.79 -19.91 -16.71
N ILE A 416 -21.37 -19.53 -15.50
CA ILE A 416 -19.97 -19.57 -15.08
C ILE A 416 -19.39 -20.99 -15.02
N ASP A 417 -20.26 -22.00 -14.85
CA ASP A 417 -19.96 -23.42 -14.82
C ASP A 417 -20.03 -24.09 -16.21
N ASP A 418 -20.37 -23.33 -17.26
CA ASP A 418 -20.35 -23.82 -18.63
C ASP A 418 -18.90 -24.06 -19.09
N LEU A 419 -18.60 -25.27 -19.55
CA LEU A 419 -17.28 -25.65 -20.07
C LEU A 419 -16.86 -24.82 -21.30
N HIS A 420 -17.81 -24.20 -21.98
CA HIS A 420 -17.59 -23.32 -23.13
C HIS A 420 -17.55 -21.83 -22.75
N ALA A 421 -17.66 -21.47 -21.47
CA ALA A 421 -17.52 -20.10 -21.01
C ALA A 421 -16.08 -19.59 -21.24
N PRO A 422 -15.88 -18.44 -21.93
CA PRO A 422 -14.55 -17.92 -22.18
C PRO A 422 -13.78 -17.56 -20.90
N ALA A 423 -12.52 -17.96 -20.83
CA ALA A 423 -11.67 -17.62 -19.68
C ALA A 423 -11.24 -16.14 -19.72
N PHE A 424 -11.24 -15.45 -18.57
CA PHE A 424 -10.94 -14.00 -18.49
C PHE A 424 -9.48 -13.60 -18.66
N ARG A 425 -8.54 -14.55 -18.74
CA ARG A 425 -7.11 -14.23 -18.64
C ARG A 425 -6.26 -14.76 -19.79
N LEU A 426 -6.87 -15.00 -20.96
CA LEU A 426 -6.14 -15.39 -22.16
C LEU A 426 -5.50 -14.19 -22.86
N GLY A 427 -4.33 -14.39 -23.46
CA GLY A 427 -3.67 -13.37 -24.28
C GLY A 427 -4.35 -13.16 -25.63
N GLU A 428 -4.91 -14.22 -26.19
CA GLU A 428 -5.64 -14.23 -27.45
C GLU A 428 -6.95 -15.00 -27.32
N TYR A 429 -7.95 -14.58 -28.10
CA TYR A 429 -9.28 -15.16 -28.16
C TYR A 429 -9.69 -15.40 -29.61
N SER A 430 -10.44 -16.47 -29.86
CA SER A 430 -11.04 -16.71 -31.18
C SER A 430 -12.47 -16.18 -31.27
N VAL A 431 -12.94 -15.88 -32.48
CA VAL A 431 -14.35 -15.49 -32.70
C VAL A 431 -15.28 -16.62 -32.33
N ASP A 432 -14.92 -17.85 -32.68
CA ASP A 432 -15.77 -19.01 -32.47
C ASP A 432 -15.97 -19.22 -30.98
N GLU A 433 -14.91 -19.18 -30.17
CA GLU A 433 -14.99 -19.24 -28.70
C GLU A 433 -15.92 -18.14 -28.14
N LEU A 434 -15.73 -16.89 -28.54
CA LEU A 434 -16.53 -15.75 -28.04
C LEU A 434 -17.95 -15.70 -28.63
N LYS A 435 -18.27 -16.56 -29.58
CA LYS A 435 -19.63 -16.74 -30.10
C LYS A 435 -20.21 -18.08 -29.70
N GLN A 436 -19.46 -19.04 -29.16
CA GLN A 436 -19.85 -20.44 -29.02
C GLN A 436 -20.96 -20.73 -28.01
N ALA A 437 -21.48 -19.74 -27.29
CA ALA A 437 -22.66 -19.86 -26.44
C ALA A 437 -23.78 -20.67 -27.13
N ASP A 438 -24.59 -21.39 -26.36
CA ASP A 438 -25.81 -22.00 -26.89
C ASP A 438 -26.61 -20.92 -27.66
N ARG A 439 -27.20 -21.30 -28.80
CA ARG A 439 -28.01 -20.41 -29.63
C ARG A 439 -29.16 -19.78 -28.82
N SER A 440 -29.66 -20.47 -27.80
CA SER A 440 -30.66 -19.95 -26.83
C SER A 440 -30.12 -18.80 -25.96
N LEU A 441 -28.81 -18.75 -25.74
CA LEU A 441 -28.07 -17.76 -24.94
C LEU A 441 -27.33 -16.73 -25.80
N ARG A 442 -27.57 -16.74 -27.12
CA ARG A 442 -27.12 -15.68 -28.04
C ARG A 442 -28.26 -14.73 -28.34
N PHE A 443 -28.08 -13.49 -27.92
CA PHE A 443 -29.06 -12.45 -28.12
C PHE A 443 -28.59 -11.49 -29.21
N ARG A 444 -29.56 -10.81 -29.83
CA ARG A 444 -29.30 -9.76 -30.82
C ARG A 444 -29.91 -8.43 -30.39
N HIS A 445 -29.16 -7.35 -30.60
CA HIS A 445 -29.55 -5.94 -30.44
C HIS A 445 -30.44 -5.44 -31.59
N ALA A 446 -31.39 -6.24 -32.09
CA ALA A 446 -32.10 -5.96 -33.34
C ALA A 446 -33.19 -4.86 -33.20
N PRO A 447 -33.20 -3.81 -34.06
CA PRO A 447 -34.18 -2.73 -33.99
C PRO A 447 -35.57 -3.06 -34.59
N LYS A 448 -35.72 -4.16 -35.35
CA LYS A 448 -37.02 -4.58 -35.91
C LYS A 448 -38.07 -4.93 -34.83
N ASP A 449 -37.64 -5.10 -33.58
CA ASP A 449 -38.52 -5.30 -32.44
C ASP A 449 -38.95 -3.99 -31.75
N GLY A 450 -38.59 -2.82 -32.29
CA GLY A 450 -38.80 -1.53 -31.65
C GLY A 450 -37.78 -1.24 -30.56
N LEU A 451 -37.52 0.06 -30.32
CA LEU A 451 -36.46 0.66 -29.48
C LEU A 451 -36.42 0.24 -27.98
N ARG A 452 -37.13 -0.82 -27.58
CA ARG A 452 -37.39 -1.15 -26.17
C ARG A 452 -37.51 -2.65 -25.85
N ARG A 453 -37.21 -3.57 -26.78
CA ARG A 453 -37.45 -5.02 -26.57
C ARG A 453 -36.19 -5.80 -26.20
N TRP A 454 -35.03 -5.46 -26.76
CA TRP A 454 -33.80 -6.19 -26.44
C TRP A 454 -33.29 -5.84 -25.04
N GLU A 455 -33.36 -4.57 -24.60
CA GLU A 455 -32.89 -4.16 -23.28
C GLU A 455 -33.65 -4.88 -22.16
N ARG A 456 -34.99 -4.95 -22.30
CA ARG A 456 -35.84 -5.70 -21.35
C ARG A 456 -35.56 -7.19 -21.36
N LYS A 457 -35.28 -7.76 -22.54
CA LYS A 457 -34.95 -9.18 -22.67
C LYS A 457 -33.62 -9.50 -22.00
N PHE A 458 -32.59 -8.67 -22.22
CA PHE A 458 -31.28 -8.82 -21.59
C PHE A 458 -31.39 -8.63 -20.09
N ALA A 459 -32.04 -7.55 -19.65
CA ALA A 459 -32.22 -7.27 -18.23
C ALA A 459 -32.98 -8.38 -17.51
N GLY A 460 -34.08 -8.87 -18.09
CA GLY A 460 -34.85 -9.98 -17.51
C GLY A 460 -34.03 -11.28 -17.43
N PHE A 461 -33.20 -11.56 -18.44
CA PHE A 461 -32.30 -12.72 -18.41
C PHE A 461 -31.21 -12.57 -17.35
N VAL A 462 -30.57 -11.40 -17.27
CA VAL A 462 -29.58 -11.10 -16.23
C VAL A 462 -30.20 -11.24 -14.84
N GLU A 463 -31.35 -10.63 -14.61
CA GLU A 463 -32.06 -10.69 -13.33
C GLU A 463 -32.43 -12.12 -12.95
N GLN A 464 -32.95 -12.91 -13.89
CA GLN A 464 -33.32 -14.31 -13.67
C GLN A 464 -32.12 -15.18 -13.26
N GLU A 465 -30.98 -15.02 -13.93
CA GLU A 465 -29.82 -15.88 -13.71
C GLU A 465 -28.94 -15.41 -12.54
N THR A 466 -28.92 -14.10 -12.27
CA THR A 466 -27.96 -13.49 -11.33
C THR A 466 -28.60 -12.89 -10.08
N GLY A 467 -29.92 -12.66 -10.09
CA GLY A 467 -30.64 -11.88 -9.08
C GLY A 467 -30.39 -10.36 -9.14
N ILE A 468 -29.56 -9.89 -10.08
CA ILE A 468 -29.23 -8.47 -10.23
C ILE A 468 -30.39 -7.75 -10.89
N GLN A 469 -31.00 -6.84 -10.14
CA GLN A 469 -32.10 -6.01 -10.60
C GLN A 469 -31.68 -5.09 -11.75
N ASN A 470 -32.58 -4.90 -12.72
CA ASN A 470 -32.34 -4.02 -13.85
C ASN A 470 -32.16 -2.56 -13.39
N PRO A 471 -30.96 -1.97 -13.56
CA PRO A 471 -30.73 -0.59 -13.17
C PRO A 471 -31.46 0.38 -14.10
N ASN A 472 -31.76 1.58 -13.61
CA ASN A 472 -32.37 2.62 -14.45
C ASN A 472 -31.35 3.18 -15.45
N TRP A 473 -31.18 2.49 -16.58
CA TRP A 473 -30.25 2.89 -17.63
C TRP A 473 -30.70 4.13 -18.42
N ARG A 474 -31.96 4.56 -18.26
CA ARG A 474 -32.50 5.73 -19.00
C ARG A 474 -31.92 7.06 -18.54
N SER A 475 -31.45 7.15 -17.30
CA SER A 475 -30.76 8.35 -16.80
C SER A 475 -29.34 8.50 -17.35
N TYR A 476 -28.79 7.46 -18.00
CA TYR A 476 -27.44 7.44 -18.56
C TYR A 476 -27.42 7.65 -20.08
N GLY A 477 -28.58 7.76 -20.72
CA GLY A 477 -28.69 8.21 -22.11
C GLY A 477 -28.66 9.75 -22.16
N TYR A 478 -27.78 10.32 -22.98
CA TYR A 478 -27.91 11.72 -23.37
C TYR A 478 -29.33 11.95 -23.90
N ARG A 479 -30.02 12.97 -23.36
CA ARG A 479 -31.26 13.46 -23.97
C ARG A 479 -30.89 13.90 -25.39
N TYR A 480 -31.47 13.22 -26.39
CA TYR A 480 -31.37 13.61 -27.79
C TYR A 480 -31.73 15.07 -28.00
#